data_AF-A0AAE3RD98-F1
#
_entry.id   AF-A0AAE3RD98-F1
#
_cell.length_a   1.000
_cell.length_b   1.000
_cell.length_c   1.000
_cell.angle_alpha   90.00
_cell.angle_beta   90.00
_cell.angle_gamma   90.00
#
_symmetry.space_group_name_H-M   'P 1'
#
loop_
_entity.id
_entity.type
_entity.pdbx_description
1 polymer ?
#
loop_
_entity_poly.entity_id
_entity_poly.type
_entity_poly.pdbx_seq_one_letter_code
_entity_poly.pdbx_strand_id
1 'polypeptide(L)'
;MVNTIEHIRTTDGIQSLEDREMLQNSIKGVEKKPLPHMLATTNLILHGIELPGIRHDNLLSRAYTEWSNKDRVDVILSNPPFGGMEEDGVEANFPQNFRTRETANLFLYLIVHLLKDKGRAGVVLPDGFLFGEGVATRIKEMLLEKCNLHTIVRLPNGVFAPYTGIKTNLLFFQKGEPTKEIWYFEHPYPEGVKSYSKTRPLNIKEFDLEKAWWNNRVENEYAWRVSVEDIKKRNYNLDIKNPKVTEEEQTYTSRELLNKLHDSFERSEKILTQLRLELS
;
A
#
# COMPACT_ATOMS: atom_id res chain seq x y z
N MET A 1 -7.21 11.50 19.49
CA MET A 1 -6.39 11.66 18.28
C MET A 1 -6.05 13.13 18.17
N VAL A 2 -4.77 13.48 18.21
CA VAL A 2 -4.33 14.83 17.83
C VAL A 2 -4.18 14.80 16.31
N ASN A 3 -4.78 15.74 15.59
CA ASN A 3 -4.60 15.85 14.13
C ASN A 3 -3.10 16.08 13.83
N THR A 4 -2.55 15.55 12.73
CA THR A 4 -1.13 15.74 12.36
C THR A 4 -0.69 17.20 12.37
N ILE A 5 -1.54 18.12 11.89
CA ILE A 5 -1.28 19.57 11.90
C ILE A 5 -1.25 20.10 13.35
N GLU A 6 -2.18 19.66 14.20
CA GLU A 6 -2.18 20.01 15.62
C GLU A 6 -0.99 19.42 16.37
N HIS A 7 -0.52 18.23 15.97
CA HIS A 7 0.67 17.61 16.55
C HIS A 7 1.93 18.40 16.17
N ILE A 8 2.07 18.81 14.91
CA ILE A 8 3.18 19.67 14.45
C ILE A 8 3.11 21.03 15.19
N ARG A 9 1.91 21.62 15.32
CA ARG A 9 1.74 22.88 16.08
C ARG A 9 2.17 22.76 17.53
N THR A 10 1.79 21.67 18.21
CA THR A 10 2.03 21.49 19.64
C THR A 10 3.41 20.94 19.98
N THR A 11 4.03 20.16 19.08
CA THR A 11 5.30 19.45 19.32
C THR A 11 6.48 20.16 18.68
N ASP A 12 6.32 20.66 17.45
CA ASP A 12 7.40 21.30 16.68
C ASP A 12 7.36 22.84 16.76
N GLY A 13 6.34 23.40 17.43
CA GLY A 13 6.29 24.82 17.77
C GLY A 13 6.24 25.74 16.56
N ILE A 14 5.12 25.72 15.82
CA ILE A 14 4.84 26.75 14.79
C ILE A 14 4.63 28.09 15.51
N GLN A 15 5.68 28.90 15.59
CA GLN A 15 5.68 30.16 16.35
C GLN A 15 5.75 31.39 15.45
N SER A 16 6.28 31.29 14.24
CA SER A 16 6.46 32.41 13.31
C SER A 16 5.44 32.42 12.16
N LEU A 17 5.33 33.56 11.45
CA LEU A 17 4.58 33.65 10.19
C LEU A 17 5.19 32.77 9.10
N GLU A 18 6.52 32.67 9.06
CA GLU A 18 7.27 31.85 8.10
C GLU A 18 6.94 30.35 8.28
N ASP A 19 6.88 29.86 9.53
CA ASP A 19 6.48 28.46 9.80
C ASP A 19 5.06 28.17 9.31
N ARG A 20 4.16 29.14 9.43
CA ARG A 20 2.78 29.00 8.94
C ARG A 20 2.74 28.96 7.43
N GLU A 21 3.48 29.82 6.73
CA GLU A 21 3.58 29.79 5.27
C GLU A 21 4.24 28.50 4.76
N MET A 22 5.28 28.02 5.44
CA MET A 22 5.91 26.74 5.14
C MET A 22 4.92 25.59 5.31
N LEU A 23 4.17 25.55 6.41
CA LEU A 23 3.14 24.55 6.63
C LEU A 23 2.08 24.58 5.52
N GLN A 24 1.60 25.77 5.14
CA GLN A 24 0.61 25.93 4.07
C GLN A 24 1.10 25.35 2.74
N ASN A 25 2.37 25.56 2.39
CA ASN A 25 2.94 25.10 1.12
C ASN A 25 3.48 23.66 1.14
N SER A 26 3.56 23.03 2.32
CA SER A 26 4.18 21.72 2.51
C SER A 26 3.28 20.53 2.12
N ILE A 27 1.96 20.69 2.18
CA ILE A 27 1.01 19.59 1.96
C ILE A 27 0.41 19.70 0.56
N LYS A 28 0.65 18.66 -0.25
CA LYS A 28 0.12 18.54 -1.61
C LYS A 28 -0.61 17.21 -1.77
N GLY A 29 -1.62 17.20 -2.63
CA GLY A 29 -2.37 15.98 -2.93
C GLY A 29 -3.09 16.08 -4.26
N VAL A 30 -3.46 14.91 -4.79
CA VAL A 30 -4.27 14.78 -5.99
C VAL A 30 -5.32 13.73 -5.71
N GLU A 31 -6.58 14.06 -5.92
CA GLU A 31 -7.72 13.17 -5.72
C GLU A 31 -8.57 13.18 -6.99
N LYS A 32 -8.91 11.98 -7.50
CA LYS A 32 -9.63 11.81 -8.78
C LYS A 32 -11.13 11.99 -8.62
N LYS A 33 -11.70 11.61 -7.48
CA LYS A 33 -13.16 11.64 -7.27
C LYS A 33 -13.60 13.01 -6.73
N PRO A 34 -14.66 13.63 -7.29
CA PRO A 34 -15.08 14.98 -6.89
C PRO A 34 -15.44 15.11 -5.41
N LEU A 35 -16.22 14.17 -4.87
CA LEU A 35 -16.68 14.25 -3.48
C LEU A 35 -15.53 14.06 -2.47
N PRO A 36 -14.68 13.01 -2.56
CA PRO A 36 -13.48 12.91 -1.73
C PRO A 36 -12.53 14.10 -1.84
N HIS A 37 -12.37 14.69 -3.04
CA HIS A 37 -11.58 15.90 -3.24
C HIS A 37 -12.11 17.08 -2.41
N MET A 38 -13.41 17.34 -2.47
CA MET A 38 -14.04 18.41 -1.68
C MET A 38 -13.90 18.16 -0.17
N LEU A 39 -14.09 16.92 0.28
CA LEU A 39 -13.93 16.55 1.68
C LEU A 39 -12.49 16.74 2.17
N ALA A 40 -11.50 16.31 1.39
CA ALA A 40 -10.08 16.48 1.73
C ALA A 40 -9.68 17.96 1.80
N THR A 41 -10.14 18.76 0.84
CA THR A 41 -9.92 20.21 0.80
C THR A 41 -10.52 20.88 2.03
N THR A 42 -11.79 20.59 2.33
CA THR A 42 -12.49 21.15 3.51
C THR A 42 -11.82 20.73 4.80
N ASN A 43 -11.38 19.47 4.91
CA ASN A 43 -10.68 18.97 6.09
C ASN A 43 -9.40 19.77 6.38
N LEU A 44 -8.59 20.06 5.35
CA LEU A 44 -7.38 20.86 5.52
C LEU A 44 -7.69 22.31 5.94
N ILE A 45 -8.74 22.91 5.38
CA ILE A 45 -9.20 24.26 5.77
C ILE A 45 -9.61 24.27 7.25
N LEU A 46 -10.40 23.28 7.69
CA LEU A 46 -10.82 23.16 9.09
C LEU A 46 -9.64 22.94 10.06
N HIS A 47 -8.52 22.44 9.55
CA HIS A 47 -7.27 22.32 10.31
C HIS A 47 -6.31 23.52 10.13
N GLY A 48 -6.77 24.59 9.48
CA GLY A 48 -6.06 25.87 9.37
C GLY A 48 -5.01 25.92 8.26
N ILE A 49 -5.17 25.12 7.21
CA ILE A 49 -4.49 25.32 5.92
C ILE A 49 -5.44 26.12 5.03
N GLU A 50 -5.18 27.41 4.88
CA GLU A 50 -6.08 28.34 4.18
C GLU A 50 -6.13 28.07 2.67
N LEU A 51 -4.99 27.67 2.08
CA LEU A 51 -4.87 27.33 0.67
C LEU A 51 -4.43 25.86 0.49
N PRO A 52 -5.34 24.87 0.62
CA PRO A 52 -4.99 23.47 0.47
C PRO A 52 -4.45 23.13 -0.92
N GLY A 53 -3.26 22.51 -0.97
CA GLY A 53 -2.64 22.04 -2.21
C GLY A 53 -3.26 20.77 -2.81
N ILE A 54 -4.57 20.55 -2.65
CA ILE A 54 -5.27 19.34 -3.14
C ILE A 54 -5.92 19.61 -4.49
N ARG A 55 -5.42 18.99 -5.56
CA ARG A 55 -5.97 19.13 -6.92
C ARG A 55 -7.00 18.03 -7.20
N HIS A 56 -8.08 18.38 -7.90
CA HIS A 56 -9.02 17.42 -8.46
C HIS A 56 -8.54 16.98 -9.85
N ASP A 57 -7.87 15.83 -9.91
CA ASP A 57 -7.21 15.37 -11.14
C ASP A 57 -6.91 13.85 -11.06
N ASN A 58 -6.59 13.22 -12.20
CA ASN A 58 -6.01 11.89 -12.21
C ASN A 58 -4.47 11.99 -12.20
N LEU A 59 -3.82 11.55 -11.14
CA LEU A 59 -2.35 11.63 -11.05
C LEU A 59 -1.64 10.83 -12.17
N LEU A 60 -2.27 9.77 -12.68
CA LEU A 60 -1.70 8.90 -13.72
C LEU A 60 -1.98 9.39 -15.16
N SER A 61 -2.80 10.44 -15.35
CA SER A 61 -3.11 10.97 -16.68
C SER A 61 -2.00 11.85 -17.27
N ARG A 62 -1.10 12.38 -16.43
CA ARG A 62 0.06 13.17 -16.86
C ARG A 62 1.17 12.24 -17.37
N ALA A 63 1.72 12.53 -18.55
CA ALA A 63 2.79 11.73 -19.13
C ALA A 63 4.01 11.66 -18.18
N TYR A 64 4.59 10.47 -18.05
CA TYR A 64 5.71 10.22 -17.13
C TYR A 64 6.89 11.16 -17.37
N THR A 65 7.13 11.53 -18.63
CA THR A 65 8.21 12.44 -19.05
C THR A 65 7.96 13.92 -18.75
N GLU A 66 6.71 14.29 -18.45
CA GLU A 66 6.38 15.68 -18.11
C GLU A 66 6.66 16.00 -16.65
N TRP A 67 6.78 14.99 -15.79
CA TRP A 67 7.20 15.17 -14.41
C TRP A 67 8.66 15.60 -14.34
N SER A 68 8.92 16.63 -13.54
CA SER A 68 10.22 17.29 -13.48
C SER A 68 10.67 17.50 -12.04
N ASN A 69 11.90 17.97 -11.85
CA ASN A 69 12.47 18.12 -10.50
C ASN A 69 11.64 19.03 -9.57
N LYS A 70 10.91 20.01 -10.12
CA LYS A 70 10.01 20.89 -9.33
C LYS A 70 8.79 20.17 -8.76
N ASP A 71 8.39 19.05 -9.38
CA ASP A 71 7.25 18.25 -8.94
C ASP A 71 7.64 17.27 -7.81
N ARG A 72 8.96 17.10 -7.57
CA ARG A 72 9.46 16.13 -6.59
C ARG A 72 9.31 16.62 -5.15
N VAL A 73 9.09 15.66 -4.24
CA VAL A 73 8.86 15.91 -2.82
C VAL A 73 9.81 15.08 -1.94
N ASP A 74 9.99 15.54 -0.70
CA ASP A 74 10.85 14.90 0.30
C ASP A 74 10.18 13.69 0.97
N VAL A 75 8.86 13.73 1.12
CA VAL A 75 8.07 12.68 1.78
C VAL A 75 6.81 12.37 0.96
N ILE A 76 6.54 11.09 0.75
CA ILE A 76 5.27 10.61 0.18
C ILE A 76 4.61 9.64 1.16
N LEU A 77 3.37 9.91 1.52
CA LEU A 77 2.49 8.98 2.22
C LEU A 77 1.32 8.68 1.29
N SER A 78 1.11 7.42 0.95
CA SER A 78 0.06 7.07 0.00
C SER A 78 -0.59 5.73 0.31
N ASN A 79 -1.90 5.69 0.10
CA ASN A 79 -2.68 4.46 0.03
C ASN A 79 -3.31 4.39 -1.38
N PRO A 80 -2.55 3.98 -2.43
CA PRO A 80 -3.09 3.86 -3.77
C PRO A 80 -4.30 2.92 -3.83
N PRO A 81 -5.21 3.09 -4.79
CA PRO A 81 -6.36 2.19 -4.96
C PRO A 81 -5.95 0.71 -5.02
N PHE A 82 -6.64 -0.14 -4.25
CA PHE A 82 -6.37 -1.58 -4.19
C PHE A 82 -7.14 -2.34 -5.25
N GLY A 83 -6.43 -2.89 -6.23
CA GLY A 83 -7.07 -3.60 -7.33
C GLY A 83 -7.90 -2.65 -8.20
N GLY A 84 -7.83 -2.86 -9.50
CA GLY A 84 -8.40 -1.92 -10.44
C GLY A 84 -7.50 -1.78 -11.65
N MET A 85 -8.13 -1.63 -12.78
CA MET A 85 -7.47 -1.30 -14.03
C MET A 85 -7.70 0.17 -14.31
N GLU A 86 -6.65 0.88 -14.67
CA GLU A 86 -6.80 2.21 -15.24
C GLU A 86 -7.58 2.13 -16.58
N GLU A 87 -8.17 3.28 -16.92
CA GLU A 87 -8.86 3.50 -18.19
C GLU A 87 -7.91 3.27 -19.38
N ASP A 88 -8.47 2.85 -20.52
CA ASP A 88 -7.69 2.59 -21.73
C ASP A 88 -6.89 3.84 -22.13
N GLY A 89 -5.60 3.67 -22.38
CA GLY A 89 -4.70 4.73 -22.83
C GLY A 89 -3.91 5.41 -21.70
N VAL A 90 -4.28 5.25 -20.42
CA VAL A 90 -3.49 5.78 -19.30
C VAL A 90 -2.11 5.14 -19.25
N GLU A 91 -1.99 3.86 -19.59
CA GLU A 91 -0.71 3.15 -19.66
C GLU A 91 0.24 3.75 -20.71
N ALA A 92 -0.26 4.44 -21.74
CA ALA A 92 0.56 5.07 -22.77
C ALA A 92 1.44 6.21 -22.20
N ASN A 93 1.01 6.82 -21.09
CA ASN A 93 1.76 7.84 -20.36
C ASN A 93 3.05 7.31 -19.74
N PHE A 94 3.19 5.99 -19.62
CA PHE A 94 4.33 5.34 -19.00
C PHE A 94 5.30 4.77 -20.04
N PRO A 95 6.61 4.66 -19.72
CA PRO A 95 7.57 4.05 -20.63
C PRO A 95 7.19 2.61 -20.96
N GLN A 96 7.45 2.18 -22.20
CA GLN A 96 6.98 0.90 -22.77
C GLN A 96 7.20 -0.32 -21.84
N ASN A 97 8.35 -0.38 -21.17
CA ASN A 97 8.73 -1.51 -20.31
C ASN A 97 7.96 -1.57 -18.99
N PHE A 98 7.28 -0.48 -18.61
CA PHE A 98 6.52 -0.31 -17.37
C PHE A 98 5.02 -0.10 -17.62
N ARG A 99 4.55 -0.25 -18.87
CA ARG A 99 3.13 -0.14 -19.18
C ARG A 99 2.37 -1.32 -18.62
N THR A 100 1.42 -1.04 -17.74
CA THR A 100 0.46 -1.98 -17.18
C THR A 100 -0.82 -1.22 -16.89
N ARG A 101 -1.93 -1.94 -16.80
CA ARG A 101 -3.20 -1.36 -16.37
C ARG A 101 -3.40 -1.43 -14.86
N GLU A 102 -2.57 -2.20 -14.15
CA GLU A 102 -2.67 -2.32 -12.71
C GLU A 102 -2.33 -0.99 -12.02
N THR A 103 -3.35 -0.34 -11.46
CA THR A 103 -3.23 0.99 -10.86
C THR A 103 -2.13 1.05 -9.80
N ALA A 104 -2.04 0.06 -8.91
CA ALA A 104 -1.04 0.01 -7.84
C ALA A 104 0.40 0.00 -8.37
N ASN A 105 0.66 -0.71 -9.47
CA ASN A 105 1.97 -0.77 -10.12
C ASN A 105 2.36 0.60 -10.67
N LEU A 106 1.45 1.25 -11.40
CA LEU A 106 1.69 2.58 -11.98
C LEU A 106 1.94 3.64 -10.89
N PHE A 107 1.17 3.60 -9.80
CA PHE A 107 1.39 4.49 -8.66
C PHE A 107 2.76 4.29 -8.03
N LEU A 108 3.19 3.06 -7.75
CA LEU A 108 4.51 2.84 -7.17
C LEU A 108 5.63 3.32 -8.08
N TYR A 109 5.53 3.03 -9.38
CA TYR A 109 6.49 3.51 -10.37
C TYR A 109 6.58 5.05 -10.38
N LEU A 110 5.43 5.73 -10.33
CA LEU A 110 5.37 7.18 -10.26
C LEU A 110 5.87 7.75 -8.91
N ILE A 111 5.55 7.12 -7.79
CA ILE A 111 6.01 7.52 -6.45
C ILE A 111 7.53 7.56 -6.39
N VAL A 112 8.21 6.53 -6.89
CA VAL A 112 9.68 6.52 -6.94
C VAL A 112 10.22 7.65 -7.83
N HIS A 113 9.52 8.00 -8.91
CA HIS A 113 9.89 9.13 -9.76
C HIS A 113 9.75 10.49 -9.06
N LEU A 114 8.66 10.67 -8.30
CA LEU A 114 8.32 11.90 -7.58
C LEU A 114 9.10 12.10 -6.28
N LEU A 115 9.78 11.09 -5.74
CA LEU A 115 10.69 11.31 -4.63
C LEU A 115 11.93 12.09 -5.10
N LYS A 116 12.35 13.08 -4.30
CA LYS A 116 13.70 13.63 -4.37
C LYS A 116 14.72 12.57 -3.93
N ASP A 117 15.98 12.79 -4.27
CA ASP A 117 17.06 11.97 -3.70
C ASP A 117 17.10 12.18 -2.18
N LYS A 118 17.30 11.09 -1.43
CA LYS A 118 17.11 11.01 0.04
C LYS A 118 15.66 11.20 0.52
N GLY A 119 14.71 11.41 -0.39
CA GLY A 119 13.29 11.42 -0.06
C GLY A 119 12.80 10.04 0.35
N ARG A 120 11.78 9.99 1.20
CA ARG A 120 11.24 8.75 1.79
C ARG A 120 9.75 8.58 1.53
N ALA A 121 9.31 7.33 1.43
CA ALA A 121 7.89 7.02 1.26
C ALA A 121 7.41 5.94 2.22
N GLY A 122 6.14 6.07 2.61
CA GLY A 122 5.33 5.02 3.23
C GLY A 122 4.13 4.75 2.32
N VAL A 123 4.05 3.55 1.75
CA VAL A 123 3.04 3.19 0.76
C VAL A 123 2.31 1.92 1.18
N VAL A 124 0.98 1.95 1.15
CA VAL A 124 0.16 0.75 1.36
C VAL A 124 -0.04 0.02 0.04
N LEU A 125 0.29 -1.26 -0.05
CA LEU A 125 0.08 -2.07 -1.25
C LEU A 125 -0.54 -3.44 -0.91
N PRO A 126 -1.39 -4.00 -1.79
CA PRO A 126 -1.96 -5.33 -1.59
C PRO A 126 -0.89 -6.42 -1.79
N ASP A 127 -1.12 -7.62 -1.26
CA ASP A 127 -0.26 -8.79 -1.50
C ASP A 127 -0.01 -9.06 -2.99
N GLY A 128 -1.01 -8.76 -3.84
CA GLY A 128 -0.90 -8.88 -5.31
C GLY A 128 0.32 -8.17 -5.91
N PHE A 129 0.72 -7.03 -5.33
CA PHE A 129 1.95 -6.36 -5.77
C PHE A 129 3.22 -7.17 -5.41
N LEU A 130 3.24 -7.76 -4.20
CA LEU A 130 4.42 -8.44 -3.67
C LEU A 130 4.77 -9.68 -4.51
N PHE A 131 3.78 -10.52 -4.80
CA PHE A 131 3.96 -11.74 -5.60
C PHE A 131 3.76 -11.53 -7.11
N GLY A 132 3.26 -10.37 -7.55
CA GLY A 132 3.00 -10.08 -8.95
C GLY A 132 4.24 -10.20 -9.84
N GLU A 133 4.05 -10.68 -11.06
CA GLU A 133 5.12 -10.95 -12.03
C GLU A 133 5.09 -9.99 -13.25
N GLY A 134 6.04 -10.15 -14.17
CA GLY A 134 6.10 -9.39 -15.41
C GLY A 134 6.46 -7.93 -15.18
N VAL A 135 5.51 -7.01 -15.42
CA VAL A 135 5.73 -5.57 -15.19
C VAL A 135 5.93 -5.28 -13.70
N ALA A 136 5.23 -5.98 -12.82
CA ALA A 136 5.43 -5.84 -11.37
C ALA A 136 6.86 -6.24 -10.96
N THR A 137 7.41 -7.32 -11.52
CA THR A 137 8.83 -7.71 -11.31
C THR A 137 9.78 -6.58 -11.69
N ARG A 138 9.61 -5.98 -12.86
CA ARG A 138 10.46 -4.86 -13.32
C ARG A 138 10.35 -3.62 -12.42
N ILE A 139 9.15 -3.35 -11.90
CA ILE A 139 8.96 -2.24 -10.94
C ILE A 139 9.65 -2.55 -9.61
N LYS A 140 9.59 -3.80 -9.13
CA LYS A 140 10.29 -4.25 -7.93
C LYS A 140 11.81 -4.19 -8.11
N GLU A 141 12.34 -4.63 -9.26
CA GLU A 141 13.75 -4.44 -9.65
C GLU A 141 14.16 -2.98 -9.53
N MET A 142 13.45 -2.10 -10.25
CA MET A 142 13.71 -0.66 -10.24
C MET A 142 13.65 -0.07 -8.84
N LEU A 143 12.66 -0.47 -8.03
CA LEU A 143 12.52 -0.03 -6.65
C LEU A 143 13.74 -0.42 -5.82
N LEU A 144 14.18 -1.68 -5.89
CA LEU A 144 15.32 -2.16 -5.10
C LEU A 144 16.66 -1.58 -5.58
N GLU A 145 16.78 -1.22 -6.86
CA GLU A 145 17.98 -0.58 -7.40
C GLU A 145 18.08 0.90 -7.03
N LYS A 146 16.95 1.63 -7.08
CA LYS A 146 16.93 3.10 -6.89
C LYS A 146 16.61 3.53 -5.47
N CYS A 147 16.00 2.66 -4.69
CA CYS A 147 15.56 2.93 -3.34
C CYS A 147 16.04 1.85 -2.39
N ASN A 148 16.25 2.26 -1.14
CA ASN A 148 16.49 1.40 -0.01
C ASN A 148 15.13 1.09 0.61
N LEU A 149 14.51 0.00 0.14
CA LEU A 149 13.31 -0.61 0.72
C LEU A 149 13.71 -1.32 2.01
N HIS A 150 13.80 -0.55 3.08
CA HIS A 150 14.38 -1.01 4.34
C HIS A 150 13.38 -1.78 5.21
N THR A 151 12.06 -1.59 5.02
CA THR A 151 11.04 -2.26 5.85
C THR A 151 9.76 -2.56 5.07
N ILE A 152 9.22 -3.76 5.28
CA ILE A 152 7.85 -4.15 4.89
C ILE A 152 7.11 -4.61 6.15
N VAL A 153 6.02 -3.95 6.49
CA VAL A 153 5.11 -4.41 7.56
C VAL A 153 3.92 -5.11 6.92
N ARG A 154 3.75 -6.40 7.22
CA ARG A 154 2.62 -7.20 6.73
C ARG A 154 1.44 -7.03 7.67
N LEU A 155 0.31 -6.56 7.15
CA LEU A 155 -0.90 -6.35 7.95
C LEU A 155 -1.82 -7.58 7.90
N PRO A 156 -2.60 -7.84 8.97
CA PRO A 156 -3.48 -9.00 8.99
C PRO A 156 -4.70 -8.84 8.08
N ASN A 157 -5.47 -9.92 7.95
CA ASN A 157 -6.73 -9.90 7.20
C ASN A 157 -7.76 -8.95 7.85
N GLY A 158 -8.56 -8.32 7.00
CA GLY A 158 -9.73 -7.55 7.42
C GLY A 158 -9.42 -6.13 7.92
N VAL A 159 -8.16 -5.66 7.86
CA VAL A 159 -7.81 -4.27 8.23
C VAL A 159 -8.63 -3.24 7.44
N PHE A 160 -8.95 -3.56 6.18
CA PHE A 160 -9.78 -2.73 5.30
C PHE A 160 -11.24 -3.22 5.18
N ALA A 161 -11.71 -4.05 6.11
CA ALA A 161 -13.10 -4.48 6.13
C ALA A 161 -14.05 -3.29 6.41
N PRO A 162 -15.26 -3.25 5.80
CA PRO A 162 -15.84 -4.26 4.90
C PRO A 162 -15.50 -4.06 3.41
N TYR A 163 -14.64 -3.10 3.08
CA TYR A 163 -14.39 -2.69 1.70
C TYR A 163 -13.59 -3.73 0.92
N THR A 164 -12.64 -4.41 1.57
CA THR A 164 -11.89 -5.50 0.98
C THR A 164 -11.39 -6.49 2.03
N GLY A 165 -11.31 -7.76 1.65
CA GLY A 165 -10.68 -8.84 2.42
C GLY A 165 -9.20 -9.06 2.05
N ILE A 166 -8.67 -8.28 1.11
CA ILE A 166 -7.29 -8.41 0.63
C ILE A 166 -6.29 -8.04 1.74
N LYS A 167 -5.29 -8.90 1.95
CA LYS A 167 -4.11 -8.58 2.78
C LYS A 167 -3.31 -7.45 2.16
N THR A 168 -2.80 -6.59 3.02
CA THR A 168 -2.08 -5.39 2.62
C THR A 168 -0.80 -5.25 3.41
N ASN A 169 0.13 -4.48 2.85
CA ASN A 169 1.48 -4.33 3.36
C ASN A 169 1.84 -2.86 3.34
N LEU A 170 2.60 -2.42 4.35
CA LEU A 170 3.19 -1.10 4.42
C LEU A 170 4.64 -1.19 3.96
N LEU A 171 4.96 -0.57 2.83
CA LEU A 171 6.33 -0.50 2.32
C LEU A 171 6.94 0.84 2.74
N PHE A 172 8.11 0.78 3.35
CA PHE A 172 8.88 1.95 3.72
C PHE A 172 10.23 1.95 3.02
N PHE A 173 10.48 2.99 2.23
CA PHE A 173 11.69 3.08 1.43
C PHE A 173 12.20 4.51 1.30
N GLN A 174 13.51 4.64 1.09
CA GLN A 174 14.19 5.91 0.84
C GLN A 174 14.90 5.87 -0.51
N LYS A 175 14.76 6.92 -1.33
CA LYS A 175 15.41 7.01 -2.64
C LYS A 175 16.87 7.44 -2.53
N GLY A 176 17.72 6.90 -3.41
CA GLY A 176 19.10 7.34 -3.60
C GLY A 176 20.15 6.29 -3.25
N GLU A 177 19.77 5.23 -2.54
CA GLU A 177 20.64 4.09 -2.26
C GLU A 177 19.93 2.79 -2.65
N PRO A 178 20.63 1.80 -3.22
CA PRO A 178 20.03 0.49 -3.50
C PRO A 178 19.72 -0.28 -2.21
N THR A 179 18.68 -1.10 -2.27
CA THR A 179 18.32 -2.02 -1.19
C THR A 179 19.39 -3.11 -1.06
N LYS A 180 19.86 -3.31 0.17
CA LYS A 180 20.78 -4.42 0.52
C LYS A 180 20.05 -5.55 1.23
N GLU A 181 19.13 -5.17 2.09
CA GLU A 181 18.32 -6.06 2.89
C GLU A 181 17.00 -5.40 3.24
N ILE A 182 16.00 -6.23 3.51
CA ILE A 182 14.66 -5.78 3.89
C ILE A 182 14.32 -6.40 5.22
N TRP A 183 13.89 -5.56 6.16
CA TRP A 183 13.22 -6.05 7.36
C TRP A 183 11.76 -6.31 7.07
N TYR A 184 11.29 -7.49 7.42
CA TYR A 184 9.87 -7.80 7.48
C TYR A 184 9.40 -7.73 8.93
N PHE A 185 8.19 -7.25 9.12
CA PHE A 185 7.48 -7.32 10.39
C PHE A 185 6.06 -7.81 10.13
N GLU A 186 5.67 -8.92 10.73
CA GLU A 186 4.30 -9.43 10.68
C GLU A 186 3.50 -8.89 11.87
N HIS A 187 2.56 -8.00 11.60
CA HIS A 187 1.71 -7.41 12.64
C HIS A 187 0.81 -8.51 13.23
N PRO A 188 0.88 -8.80 14.53
CA PRO A 188 0.05 -9.84 15.13
C PRO A 188 -1.39 -9.36 15.34
N TYR A 189 -2.32 -10.31 15.40
CA TYR A 189 -3.65 -10.01 15.94
C TYR A 189 -3.57 -9.83 17.46
N PRO A 190 -4.47 -9.02 18.06
CA PRO A 190 -4.69 -9.05 19.50
C PRO A 190 -5.14 -10.44 19.96
N GLU A 191 -4.92 -10.73 21.24
CA GLU A 191 -5.29 -12.02 21.83
C GLU A 191 -6.78 -12.33 21.63
N GLY A 192 -7.08 -13.55 21.18
CA GLY A 192 -8.45 -14.01 20.89
C GLY A 192 -9.06 -13.45 19.59
N VAL A 193 -8.31 -12.72 18.77
CA VAL A 193 -8.77 -12.17 17.48
C VAL A 193 -8.23 -13.00 16.33
N LYS A 194 -9.11 -13.36 15.38
CA LYS A 194 -8.73 -14.09 14.17
C LYS A 194 -8.87 -13.28 12.88
N SER A 195 -9.59 -12.16 12.92
CA SER A 195 -9.79 -11.23 11.81
C SER A 195 -10.30 -9.88 12.33
N TYR A 196 -9.92 -8.79 11.68
CA TYR A 196 -10.60 -7.50 11.86
C TYR A 196 -11.92 -7.46 11.09
N SER A 197 -12.80 -6.54 11.48
CA SER A 197 -14.11 -6.33 10.85
C SER A 197 -14.56 -4.87 11.01
N LYS A 198 -15.68 -4.50 10.38
CA LYS A 198 -16.28 -3.16 10.55
C LYS A 198 -16.56 -2.81 12.02
N THR A 199 -16.95 -3.80 12.83
CA THR A 199 -17.27 -3.61 14.26
C THR A 199 -16.05 -3.75 15.17
N ARG A 200 -14.95 -4.30 14.65
CA ARG A 200 -13.67 -4.43 15.35
C ARG A 200 -12.52 -4.01 14.43
N PRO A 201 -12.36 -2.69 14.20
CA PRO A 201 -11.29 -2.17 13.36
C PRO A 201 -9.95 -2.23 14.10
N LEU A 202 -8.86 -2.17 13.33
CA LEU A 202 -7.51 -2.05 13.85
C LEU A 202 -7.33 -0.75 14.65
N ASN A 203 -6.67 -0.83 15.81
CA ASN A 203 -6.37 0.31 16.66
C ASN A 203 -4.89 0.74 16.54
N ILE A 204 -4.63 2.05 16.59
CA ILE A 204 -3.26 2.61 16.52
C ILE A 204 -2.32 2.12 17.64
N LYS A 205 -2.87 1.70 18.79
CA LYS A 205 -2.10 1.12 19.89
C LYS A 205 -1.56 -0.26 19.56
N GLU A 206 -2.18 -0.97 18.62
CA GLU A 206 -1.70 -2.29 18.19
C GLU A 206 -0.34 -2.15 17.48
N PHE A 207 -0.01 -0.96 16.94
CA PHE A 207 1.30 -0.66 16.37
C PHE A 207 2.41 -0.32 17.38
N ASP A 208 2.14 -0.40 18.69
CA ASP A 208 3.15 -0.05 19.71
C ASP A 208 4.32 -1.03 19.70
N LEU A 209 4.10 -2.29 19.26
CA LEU A 209 5.14 -3.29 19.05
C LEU A 209 6.13 -2.85 17.95
N GLU A 210 5.61 -2.45 16.79
CA GLU A 210 6.43 -1.95 15.67
C GLU A 210 7.16 -0.67 16.06
N LYS A 211 6.49 0.26 16.76
CA LYS A 211 7.10 1.52 17.20
C LYS A 211 8.28 1.29 18.14
N ALA A 212 8.12 0.37 19.11
CA ALA A 212 9.20 0.01 20.03
C ALA A 212 10.38 -0.66 19.33
N TRP A 213 10.09 -1.49 18.33
CA TRP A 213 11.09 -2.21 17.55
C TRP A 213 11.82 -1.33 16.50
N TRP A 214 11.16 -0.30 15.96
CA TRP A 214 11.59 0.43 14.76
C TRP A 214 13.04 0.96 14.78
N ASN A 215 13.46 1.50 15.93
CA ASN A 215 14.77 2.12 16.13
C ASN A 215 15.82 1.17 16.73
N ASN A 216 15.42 -0.02 17.20
CA ASN A 216 16.30 -1.01 17.83
C ASN A 216 16.02 -2.40 17.23
N ARG A 217 16.22 -2.51 15.91
CA ARG A 217 15.76 -3.67 15.14
C ARG A 217 16.57 -4.91 15.49
N VAL A 218 15.85 -5.91 16.01
CA VAL A 218 16.35 -7.26 16.26
C VAL A 218 15.36 -8.27 15.70
N GLU A 219 15.85 -9.42 15.28
CA GLU A 219 14.96 -10.51 14.89
C GLU A 219 14.22 -11.05 16.11
N ASN A 220 12.94 -11.32 15.97
CA ASN A 220 12.07 -11.83 17.04
C ASN A 220 10.96 -12.70 16.44
N GLU A 221 9.88 -12.96 17.17
CA GLU A 221 8.77 -13.79 16.69
C GLU A 221 7.99 -13.16 15.52
N TYR A 222 8.03 -11.84 15.39
CA TYR A 222 7.30 -11.06 14.38
C TYR A 222 8.20 -10.49 13.28
N ALA A 223 9.49 -10.32 13.55
CA ALA A 223 10.42 -9.62 12.67
C ALA A 223 11.59 -10.51 12.22
N TRP A 224 11.88 -10.48 10.93
CA TRP A 224 13.01 -11.20 10.30
C TRP A 224 13.62 -10.38 9.16
N ARG A 225 14.85 -10.71 8.77
CA ARG A 225 15.56 -10.05 7.66
C ARG A 225 15.62 -10.95 6.43
N VAL A 226 15.62 -10.33 5.27
CA VAL A 226 15.88 -11.00 4.00
C VAL A 226 16.88 -10.20 3.19
N SER A 227 17.90 -10.88 2.65
CA SER A 227 18.88 -10.26 1.77
C SER A 227 18.31 -9.95 0.39
N VAL A 228 18.79 -8.90 -0.27
CA VAL A 228 18.40 -8.60 -1.66
C VAL A 228 18.76 -9.74 -2.62
N GLU A 229 19.82 -10.50 -2.33
CA GLU A 229 20.23 -11.65 -3.15
C GLU A 229 19.24 -12.80 -3.09
N ASP A 230 18.64 -13.06 -1.92
CA ASP A 230 17.59 -14.08 -1.80
C ASP A 230 16.30 -13.63 -2.48
N ILE A 231 16.00 -12.32 -2.45
CA ILE A 231 14.87 -11.73 -3.19
C ILE A 231 15.09 -11.89 -4.71
N LYS A 232 16.30 -11.64 -5.22
CA LYS A 232 16.65 -11.85 -6.64
C LYS A 232 16.47 -13.31 -7.05
N LYS A 233 16.95 -14.26 -6.25
CA LYS A 233 16.76 -15.70 -6.50
C LYS A 233 15.29 -16.10 -6.56
N ARG A 234 14.42 -15.37 -5.87
CA ARG A 234 12.96 -15.54 -5.88
C ARG A 234 12.27 -14.72 -6.97
N ASN A 235 12.97 -14.32 -8.03
CA ASN A 235 12.44 -13.51 -9.13
C ASN A 235 11.77 -12.21 -8.63
N TYR A 236 12.39 -11.56 -7.64
CA TYR A 236 11.88 -10.34 -6.99
C TYR A 236 10.50 -10.51 -6.35
N ASN A 237 10.13 -11.73 -5.96
CA ASN A 237 8.94 -11.96 -5.16
C ASN A 237 9.17 -11.47 -3.72
N LEU A 238 8.44 -10.44 -3.32
CA LEU A 238 8.50 -9.83 -1.99
C LEU A 238 7.51 -10.45 -1.00
N ASP A 239 6.67 -11.40 -1.44
CA ASP A 239 5.77 -12.15 -0.56
C ASP A 239 6.58 -13.24 0.16
N ILE A 240 7.20 -12.83 1.26
CA ILE A 240 8.01 -13.71 2.12
C ILE A 240 7.25 -13.85 3.43
N LYS A 241 6.85 -15.07 3.75
CA LYS A 241 6.14 -15.39 5.00
C LYS A 241 7.10 -15.42 6.18
N ASN A 242 6.57 -15.24 7.37
CA ASN A 242 7.33 -15.35 8.61
C ASN A 242 7.84 -16.79 8.78
N PRO A 243 9.16 -17.02 8.85
CA PRO A 243 9.73 -18.37 8.96
C PRO A 243 9.41 -19.05 10.30
N LYS A 244 8.99 -18.30 11.33
CA LYS A 244 8.68 -18.81 12.68
C LYS A 244 7.21 -19.18 12.85
N VAL A 245 6.34 -18.71 11.96
CA VAL A 245 4.93 -19.08 11.95
C VAL A 245 4.75 -20.28 11.03
N THR A 246 4.60 -21.46 11.62
CA THR A 246 4.02 -22.61 10.91
C THR A 246 2.53 -22.31 10.70
N GLU A 247 2.19 -21.69 9.57
CA GLU A 247 0.83 -21.77 9.08
C GLU A 247 0.55 -23.26 8.84
N GLU A 248 -0.48 -23.83 9.49
CA GLU A 248 -1.13 -25.02 8.99
C GLU A 248 -1.75 -24.63 7.64
N GLU A 249 -0.95 -24.61 6.57
CA GLU A 249 -1.50 -24.58 5.23
C GLU A 249 -2.38 -25.81 5.12
N GLN A 250 -3.69 -25.61 5.03
CA GLN A 250 -4.60 -26.64 4.53
C GLN A 250 -4.24 -26.85 3.07
N THR A 251 -3.17 -27.60 2.81
CA THR A 251 -2.84 -28.12 1.49
C THR A 251 -3.91 -29.12 1.13
N TYR A 252 -4.86 -28.67 0.32
CA TYR A 252 -5.82 -29.56 -0.32
C TYR A 252 -5.08 -30.32 -1.43
N THR A 253 -5.18 -31.64 -1.40
CA THR A 253 -4.78 -32.47 -2.54
C THR A 253 -5.59 -32.09 -3.79
N SER A 254 -5.06 -32.35 -4.99
CA SER A 254 -5.79 -32.13 -6.24
C SER A 254 -7.17 -32.80 -6.24
N ARG A 255 -7.30 -33.94 -5.55
CA ARG A 255 -8.56 -34.67 -5.39
C ARG A 255 -9.55 -33.92 -4.50
N GLU A 256 -9.09 -33.35 -3.38
CA GLU A 256 -9.95 -32.53 -2.51
C GLU A 256 -10.39 -31.24 -3.18
N LEU A 257 -9.51 -30.61 -3.97
CA LEU A 257 -9.87 -29.44 -4.79
C LEU A 257 -10.91 -29.81 -5.85
N LEU A 258 -10.75 -30.94 -6.53
CA LEU A 258 -11.73 -31.44 -7.50
C LEU A 258 -13.08 -31.74 -6.85
N ASN A 259 -13.09 -32.36 -5.66
CA ASN A 259 -14.33 -32.62 -4.92
C ASN A 259 -15.01 -31.30 -4.52
N LYS A 260 -14.27 -30.34 -3.99
CA LYS A 260 -14.81 -29.01 -3.64
C LYS A 260 -15.38 -28.28 -4.86
N LEU A 261 -14.69 -28.38 -6.00
CA LEU A 261 -15.14 -27.80 -7.27
C LEU A 261 -16.44 -28.47 -7.74
N HIS A 262 -16.51 -29.80 -7.68
CA HIS A 262 -17.71 -30.57 -8.03
C HIS A 262 -18.90 -30.21 -7.13
N ASP A 263 -18.70 -30.16 -5.81
CA ASP A 263 -19.72 -29.75 -4.84
C ASP A 263 -20.20 -28.31 -5.07
N SER A 264 -19.33 -27.44 -5.58
CA SER A 264 -19.70 -26.08 -5.97
C SER A 264 -20.58 -26.08 -7.21
N PHE A 265 -20.25 -26.88 -8.23
CA PHE A 265 -21.05 -26.99 -9.46
C PHE A 265 -22.43 -27.58 -9.19
N GLU A 266 -22.54 -28.64 -8.37
CA GLU A 266 -23.85 -29.19 -8.00
C GLU A 266 -24.74 -28.16 -7.30
N ARG A 267 -24.16 -27.34 -6.42
CA ARG A 267 -24.89 -26.25 -5.76
C ARG A 267 -25.38 -25.22 -6.77
N SER A 268 -24.54 -24.81 -7.71
CA SER A 268 -24.92 -23.90 -8.79
C SER A 268 -26.05 -24.45 -9.66
N GLU A 269 -25.98 -25.73 -10.05
CA GLU A 269 -27.02 -26.41 -10.84
C GLU A 269 -28.36 -26.50 -10.10
N LYS A 270 -28.34 -26.80 -8.80
CA LYS A 270 -29.55 -26.79 -7.96
C LYS A 270 -30.21 -25.42 -7.93
N ILE A 271 -29.43 -24.35 -7.74
CA ILE A 271 -29.93 -22.97 -7.73
C ILE A 271 -30.50 -22.60 -9.11
N LEU A 272 -29.81 -22.96 -10.20
CA LEU A 272 -30.28 -22.74 -11.57
C LEU A 272 -31.61 -23.44 -11.85
N THR A 273 -31.75 -24.68 -11.40
CA THR A 273 -32.99 -25.45 -11.55
C THR A 273 -34.13 -24.81 -10.77
N GLN A 274 -33.87 -24.36 -9.55
CA GLN A 274 -34.87 -23.66 -8.74
C GLN A 274 -35.32 -22.35 -9.40
N LEU A 275 -34.39 -21.55 -9.92
CA LEU A 275 -34.71 -20.31 -10.64
C LEU A 275 -35.50 -20.57 -11.92
N ARG A 276 -35.23 -21.67 -12.64
CA ARG A 276 -36.03 -22.06 -13.81
C ARG A 276 -37.46 -22.42 -13.44
N LEU A 277 -37.66 -23.11 -12.33
CA LEU A 277 -39.00 -23.47 -11.83
C LEU A 277 -39.79 -22.24 -11.38
N GLU A 278 -39.14 -21.22 -10.82
CA GLU A 278 -39.80 -19.95 -10.44
C GLU A 278 -40.20 -19.07 -11.64
N LEU A 279 -39.55 -19.28 -12.79
CA LEU A 279 -39.85 -18.59 -14.06
C LEU A 279 -40.86 -19.34 -14.94
N SER A 280 -41.27 -20.55 -14.52
CA SER A 280 -42.24 -21.42 -15.19
C SER A 280 -43.66 -21.17 -14.68
#